data_AF-A0A0P9NMN3-F1
#
_entry.id   AF-A0A0P9NMN3-F1
#
_cell.length_a   1.000
_cell.length_b   1.000
_cell.length_c   1.000
_cell.angle_alpha   90.00
_cell.angle_beta   90.00
_cell.angle_gamma   90.00
#
_symmetry.space_group_name_H-M   'P 1'
#
loop_
_entity.id
_entity.type
_entity.pdbx_description
1 polymer ?
#
loop_
_entity_poly.entity_id
_entity_poly.type
_entity_poly.pdbx_seq_one_letter_code
_entity_poly.pdbx_strand_id
1 'polypeptide(L)'
;VWGIMNSFRGLATAQQATLATVAPGIAEALIATAIGLFAAIPAVIAYNRFAARSETLISRYYTFADEFQAILHRKVHTSEE
;
A
#
# COMPACT_ATOMS: atom_id res chain seq x y z
N VAL A 1 5.32 18.96 2.43
CA VAL A 1 4.80 20.32 2.12
C VAL A 1 5.13 21.37 3.18
N TRP A 2 5.06 21.05 4.48
CA TRP A 2 5.28 22.02 5.56
C TRP A 2 6.66 22.72 5.52
N GLY A 3 7.74 21.99 5.23
CA GLY A 3 9.11 22.56 5.15
C GLY A 3 9.29 23.59 4.03
N ILE A 4 8.71 23.35 2.84
CA ILE A 4 8.72 24.31 1.74
C ILE A 4 7.94 25.57 2.13
N MET A 5 6.74 25.40 2.69
CA MET A 5 5.90 26.52 3.11
C MET A 5 6.57 27.37 4.19
N ASN A 6 7.28 26.76 5.15
CA ASN A 6 8.01 27.48 6.19
C ASN A 6 9.21 28.25 5.58
N SER A 7 9.91 27.64 4.63
CA SER A 7 11.03 28.27 3.91
C SER A 7 10.58 29.53 3.14
N PHE A 8 9.45 29.46 2.43
CA PHE A 8 8.91 30.62 1.70
C PHE A 8 8.35 31.72 2.61
N ARG A 9 7.77 31.37 3.77
CA ARG A 9 7.34 32.37 4.77
C ARG A 9 8.53 33.14 5.35
N GLY A 10 9.65 32.46 5.60
CA GLY A 10 10.89 33.09 6.06
C GLY A 10 11.51 34.05 5.04
N LEU A 11 11.35 33.78 3.73
CA LEU A 11 11.74 34.73 2.68
C LEU A 11 10.84 35.95 2.63
N ALA A 12 9.52 35.77 2.78
CA ALA A 12 8.56 36.86 2.67
C ALA A 12 8.72 37.94 3.74
N THR A 13 9.28 37.59 4.90
CA THR A 13 9.59 38.52 6.00
C THR A 13 11.04 39.00 5.99
N ALA A 14 11.91 38.46 5.13
CA ALA A 14 13.32 38.82 5.07
C ALA A 14 13.54 40.07 4.19
N GLN A 15 14.21 41.07 4.76
CA GLN A 15 14.51 42.35 4.10
C GLN A 15 15.57 42.22 3.00
N GLN A 16 16.42 41.18 3.06
CA GLN A 16 17.33 40.74 2.00
C GLN A 16 17.19 39.22 1.83
N ALA A 17 16.48 38.83 0.77
CA ALA A 17 16.28 37.43 0.41
C ALA A 17 17.54 36.87 -0.28
N THR A 18 18.12 35.80 0.27
CA THR A 18 19.21 35.05 -0.39
C THR A 18 18.81 33.58 -0.53
N LEU A 19 19.21 32.93 -1.63
CA LEU A 19 18.93 31.51 -1.85
C LEU A 19 19.51 30.61 -0.76
N ALA A 20 20.60 31.04 -0.14
CA ALA A 20 21.26 30.33 0.94
C ALA A 20 20.37 30.17 2.19
N THR A 21 19.46 31.11 2.47
CA THR A 21 18.61 31.06 3.68
C THR A 21 17.44 30.08 3.56
N VAL A 22 17.06 29.64 2.36
CA VAL A 22 15.95 28.68 2.14
C VAL A 22 16.38 27.31 1.67
N ALA A 23 17.61 27.17 1.19
CA ALA A 23 18.15 25.89 0.74
C ALA A 23 17.98 24.76 1.77
N PRO A 24 18.20 24.97 3.09
CA PRO A 24 18.05 23.90 4.08
C PRO A 24 16.62 23.35 4.19
N GLY A 25 15.61 24.22 4.33
CA GLY A 25 14.22 23.79 4.53
C GLY A 25 13.57 23.16 3.30
N ILE A 26 14.08 23.49 2.10
CA ILE A 26 13.69 22.81 0.85
C ILE A 26 14.32 21.41 0.79
N ALA A 27 15.60 21.27 1.16
CA ALA A 27 16.29 19.98 1.18
C ALA A 27 15.61 18.99 2.14
N GLU A 28 15.25 19.43 3.35
CA GLU A 28 14.51 18.62 4.32
C GLU A 28 13.15 18.15 3.78
N ALA A 29 12.42 19.04 3.08
CA ALA A 29 11.14 18.69 2.49
C ALA A 29 11.25 17.67 1.35
N LEU A 30 12.35 17.69 0.59
CA LEU A 30 12.64 16.68 -0.44
C LEU A 30 12.95 15.32 0.19
N ILE A 31 13.75 15.30 1.25
CA ILE A 31 14.05 14.06 1.99
C ILE A 31 12.76 13.44 2.57
N ALA A 32 11.88 14.26 3.15
CA ALA A 32 10.60 13.77 3.66
C ALA A 32 9.75 13.10 2.56
N THR A 33 9.76 13.66 1.35
CA THR A 33 9.07 13.08 0.19
C THR A 33 9.72 11.75 -0.24
N ALA A 34 11.05 11.69 -0.27
CA ALA A 34 11.79 10.47 -0.61
C ALA A 34 11.53 9.34 0.40
N ILE A 35 11.50 9.65 1.69
CA ILE A 35 11.15 8.68 2.75
C ILE A 35 9.71 8.18 2.57
N GLY A 36 8.77 9.07 2.24
CA GLY A 36 7.38 8.70 1.98
C GLY A 36 7.25 7.70 0.83
N LEU A 37 7.95 7.93 -0.28
CA LEU A 37 7.97 7.00 -1.42
C LEU A 37 8.68 5.68 -1.06
N PHE A 38 9.78 5.76 -0.33
CA PHE A 38 10.51 4.58 0.14
C PHE A 38 9.67 3.70 1.05
N ALA A 39 8.81 4.28 1.89
CA ALA A 39 7.87 3.52 2.71
C ALA A 39 6.66 3.00 1.91
N ALA A 40 6.11 3.82 1.00
CA ALA A 40 4.88 3.50 0.29
C ALA A 40 5.05 2.39 -0.75
N ILE A 41 6.13 2.40 -1.54
CA ILE A 41 6.30 1.44 -2.65
C ILE A 41 6.37 -0.02 -2.14
N PRO A 42 7.23 -0.37 -1.16
CA PRO A 42 7.29 -1.73 -0.63
C PRO A 42 5.99 -2.13 0.07
N ALA A 43 5.33 -1.20 0.77
CA ALA A 43 4.06 -1.47 1.44
C ALA A 43 2.97 -1.89 0.44
N VAL A 44 2.86 -1.20 -0.70
CA VAL A 44 1.89 -1.54 -1.75
C VAL A 44 2.22 -2.88 -2.42
N ILE A 45 3.52 -3.18 -2.66
CA ILE A 45 3.93 -4.48 -3.19
C ILE A 45 3.54 -5.62 -2.24
N ALA A 46 3.79 -5.44 -0.93
CA ALA A 46 3.42 -6.42 0.08
C ALA A 46 1.90 -6.61 0.15
N TYR A 47 1.14 -5.51 0.15
CA TYR A 47 -0.32 -5.54 0.12
C TYR A 47 -0.85 -6.35 -1.08
N ASN A 48 -0.37 -6.05 -2.28
CA ASN A 48 -0.80 -6.75 -3.50
C ASN A 48 -0.46 -8.25 -3.43
N ARG A 49 0.72 -8.60 -2.91
CA ARG A 49 1.12 -10.01 -2.76
C ARG A 49 0.25 -10.75 -1.75
N PHE A 50 -0.06 -10.14 -0.61
CA PHE A 50 -0.93 -10.76 0.39
C PHE A 50 -2.38 -10.85 -0.09
N ALA A 51 -2.89 -9.84 -0.78
CA ALA A 51 -4.22 -9.85 -1.38
C ALA A 51 -4.37 -11.01 -2.37
N ALA A 52 -3.44 -11.14 -3.33
CA ALA A 52 -3.44 -12.22 -4.31
C ALA A 52 -3.34 -13.61 -3.65
N ARG A 53 -2.52 -13.74 -2.60
CA ARG A 53 -2.41 -14.99 -1.84
C ARG A 53 -3.71 -15.33 -1.10
N SER A 54 -4.37 -14.34 -0.52
CA SER A 54 -5.65 -14.49 0.17
C SER A 54 -6.72 -14.98 -0.79
N GLU A 55 -6.84 -14.35 -1.96
CA GLU A 55 -7.79 -14.73 -3.00
C GLU A 55 -7.54 -16.16 -3.50
N THR A 56 -6.29 -16.54 -3.72
CA THR A 56 -5.93 -17.91 -4.09
C THR A 56 -6.35 -18.93 -3.01
N LEU A 57 -6.17 -18.59 -1.73
CA LEU A 57 -6.55 -19.47 -0.63
C LEU A 57 -8.07 -19.63 -0.55
N ILE A 58 -8.81 -18.53 -0.69
CA ILE A 58 -10.28 -18.53 -0.71
C ILE A 58 -10.79 -19.36 -1.89
N SER A 59 -10.22 -19.19 -3.08
CA SER A 59 -10.58 -19.98 -4.26
C SER A 59 -10.40 -21.48 -4.02
N ARG A 60 -9.30 -21.90 -3.39
CA ARG A 60 -9.07 -23.31 -3.02
C ARG A 60 -10.12 -23.85 -2.05
N TYR A 61 -10.53 -23.05 -1.08
CA TYR A 61 -11.60 -23.44 -0.14
C TYR A 61 -12.93 -23.64 -0.86
N TYR A 62 -13.28 -22.76 -1.80
CA TYR A 62 -14.49 -22.95 -2.62
C TYR A 62 -14.41 -24.22 -3.46
N THR A 63 -13.30 -24.45 -4.17
CA THR A 63 -13.12 -25.69 -4.96
C THR A 63 -13.24 -26.94 -4.08
N PHE A 64 -12.62 -26.94 -2.89
CA PHE A 64 -12.75 -28.05 -1.96
C PHE A 64 -14.19 -28.28 -1.51
N ALA A 65 -14.93 -27.21 -1.20
CA ALA A 65 -16.33 -27.32 -0.78
C ALA A 65 -17.21 -27.89 -1.90
N ASP A 66 -17.00 -27.47 -3.14
CA ASP A 66 -17.73 -27.97 -4.31
C ASP A 66 -17.44 -29.46 -4.56
N GLU A 67 -16.17 -29.87 -4.52
CA GLU A 67 -15.78 -31.28 -4.65
C GLU A 67 -16.38 -32.13 -3.53
N PHE A 68 -16.34 -31.63 -2.30
CA PHE A 68 -16.91 -32.30 -1.14
C PHE A 68 -18.44 -32.47 -1.28
N GLN A 69 -19.14 -31.42 -1.70
CA GLN A 69 -20.58 -31.47 -1.99
C GLN A 69 -20.89 -32.48 -3.09
N ALA A 70 -20.12 -32.50 -4.18
CA ALA A 70 -20.32 -33.46 -5.27
C ALA A 70 -20.14 -34.91 -4.81
N ILE A 71 -19.14 -35.19 -3.96
CA ILE A 71 -18.92 -36.52 -3.38
C ILE A 71 -20.08 -36.93 -2.48
N LEU A 72 -20.54 -36.04 -1.61
CA LEU A 72 -21.68 -36.31 -0.73
C LEU A 72 -22.96 -36.58 -1.53
N HIS A 73 -23.26 -35.74 -2.51
CA HIS A 73 -24.43 -35.89 -3.38
C HIS A 73 -24.42 -37.24 -4.10
N ARG A 74 -23.27 -37.65 -4.63
CA ARG A 74 -23.10 -38.97 -5.25
C ARG A 74 -23.34 -40.10 -4.24
N LYS A 75 -22.75 -40.04 -3.04
CA LYS A 75 -22.90 -41.11 -2.03
C LYS A 75 -24.35 -41.28 -1.56
N VAL A 76 -25.09 -40.18 -1.41
CA VAL A 76 -26.50 -40.23 -1.00
C VAL A 76 -27.34 -40.94 -2.05
N HIS A 77 -27.20 -40.59 -3.34
CA HIS A 77 -27.99 -41.24 -4.40
C HIS A 77 -27.54 -42.66 -4.75
N THR A 78 -26.27 -43.01 -4.58
CA THR A 78 -25.82 -44.41 -4.75
C THR A 78 -26.28 -45.32 -3.61
N SER A 79 -26.74 -44.78 -2.46
CA SER A 79 -27.22 -45.59 -1.34
C SER A 79 -28.72 -45.94 -1.38
N GLU A 80 -29.44 -45.46 -2.39
CA GLU A 80 -30.88 -45.72 -2.58
C GLU A 80 -31.19 -46.86 -3.60
N GLU A 81 -30.17 -47.49 -4.19
CA GLU A 81 -30.25 -48.72 -5.00
C GLU A 81 -29.59 -49.90 -4.27
#